data_AF-A0AA96YN26-F1
#
_entry.id   AF-A0AA96YN26-F1
#
_cell.length_a   1.000
_cell.length_b   1.000
_cell.length_c   1.000
_cell.angle_alpha   90.00
_cell.angle_beta   90.00
_cell.angle_gamma   90.00
#
_symmetry.space_group_name_H-M   'P 1'
#
loop_
_entity.id
_entity.type
_entity.pdbx_description
1 polymer ?
#
loop_
_entity_poly.entity_id
_entity_poly.type
_entity_poly.pdbx_seq_one_letter_code
_entity_poly.pdbx_strand_id
1 'polypeptide(L)'
;MKYRFEGFICVGVFAAGVIWSRLIFPSDFWKVDNIHDLFEMLGVVATIIAASVAVSALNGWKGQFAHTEKYRLIRDFHGACQGAWNGYWYVSHGFGLIGQAWRNRENDDWLHNELEIYRTALVESRTSLESAFFVLKHHLSGDDLERFSEVYHEYMNQVSFGSSEIIAYNTRCRAMIAEPVDLYGEYLDKGIKRLELIDKARTDLCDTADYLLAKYAQPT
;
A
#
# COMPACT_ATOMS: atom_id res chain seq x y z
N MET A 1 -12.58 8.48 -18.17
CA MET A 1 -13.31 8.65 -19.46
C MET A 1 -13.61 7.33 -20.23
N LYS A 2 -13.34 6.13 -19.67
CA LYS A 2 -13.59 4.84 -20.35
C LYS A 2 -15.07 4.41 -20.43
N TYR A 3 -15.91 4.89 -19.51
CA TYR A 3 -17.32 4.50 -19.40
C TYR A 3 -18.23 4.96 -20.55
N ARG A 4 -17.79 5.90 -21.40
CA ARG A 4 -18.61 6.37 -22.53
C ARG A 4 -18.72 5.32 -23.64
N PHE A 5 -17.67 4.53 -23.87
CA PHE A 5 -17.58 3.62 -25.02
C PHE A 5 -18.47 2.38 -24.87
N GLU A 6 -18.54 1.79 -23.68
CA GLU A 6 -19.39 0.62 -23.41
C GLU A 6 -20.89 0.95 -23.56
N GLY A 7 -21.31 2.14 -23.11
CA GLY A 7 -22.68 2.63 -23.31
C GLY A 7 -23.01 2.81 -24.80
N PHE A 8 -22.07 3.33 -25.61
CA PHE A 8 -22.27 3.44 -27.05
C PHE A 8 -22.39 2.09 -27.75
N ILE A 9 -21.69 1.05 -27.28
CA ILE A 9 -21.83 -0.30 -27.84
C ILE A 9 -23.21 -0.89 -27.50
N CYS A 10 -23.67 -0.77 -26.25
CA CYS A 10 -25.01 -1.25 -25.88
C CYS A 10 -26.11 -0.53 -26.66
N VAL A 11 -26.03 0.81 -26.78
CA VAL A 11 -26.96 1.61 -27.58
C VAL A 11 -26.84 1.27 -29.07
N GLY A 12 -25.63 1.04 -29.58
CA GLY A 12 -25.38 0.68 -30.97
C GLY A 12 -25.94 -0.68 -31.36
N VAL A 13 -25.73 -1.70 -30.52
CA VAL A 13 -26.32 -3.05 -30.72
C VAL A 13 -27.84 -2.99 -30.59
N PHE A 14 -28.36 -2.20 -29.66
CA PHE A 14 -29.80 -1.98 -29.53
C PHE A 14 -30.39 -1.31 -30.78
N ALA A 15 -29.78 -0.23 -31.26
CA ALA A 15 -30.20 0.47 -32.49
C ALA A 15 -30.09 -0.44 -33.72
N ALA A 16 -29.04 -1.26 -33.82
CA ALA A 16 -28.91 -2.26 -34.88
C ALA A 16 -30.04 -3.29 -34.82
N GLY A 17 -30.42 -3.77 -33.63
CA GLY A 17 -31.56 -4.66 -33.44
C GLY A 17 -32.90 -4.02 -33.85
N VAL A 18 -33.11 -2.73 -33.53
CA VAL A 18 -34.31 -1.97 -33.93
C VAL A 18 -34.36 -1.72 -35.45
N ILE A 19 -33.22 -1.44 -36.08
CA ILE A 19 -33.14 -1.27 -37.54
C ILE A 19 -33.37 -2.61 -38.23
N TRP A 20 -32.80 -3.69 -37.70
CA TRP A 20 -32.95 -5.04 -38.25
C TRP A 20 -34.38 -5.56 -38.09
N SER A 21 -35.05 -5.26 -36.98
CA SER A 21 -36.47 -5.59 -36.80
C SER A 21 -37.32 -4.86 -37.84
N ARG A 22 -37.05 -3.59 -38.15
CA ARG A 22 -37.73 -2.86 -39.23
C ARG A 22 -37.53 -3.43 -40.64
N LEU A 23 -36.46 -4.19 -40.88
CA LEU A 23 -36.20 -4.85 -42.17
C LEU A 23 -36.92 -6.19 -42.32
N ILE A 24 -37.28 -6.83 -41.21
CA ILE A 24 -37.92 -8.15 -41.19
C ILE A 24 -39.44 -8.05 -40.97
N PHE A 25 -39.89 -7.04 -40.23
CA PHE A 25 -41.31 -6.85 -39.94
C PHE A 25 -41.99 -5.93 -40.97
N PRO A 26 -43.23 -6.24 -41.42
CA PRO A 26 -43.98 -5.40 -42.36
C PRO A 26 -44.22 -3.99 -41.81
N SER A 27 -44.50 -3.03 -42.70
CA SER A 27 -44.72 -1.60 -42.38
C SER A 27 -45.82 -1.32 -41.34
N ASP A 28 -46.62 -2.32 -41.00
CA ASP A 28 -47.71 -2.25 -40.02
C ASP A 28 -47.27 -2.60 -38.59
N PHE A 29 -45.99 -2.89 -38.31
CA PHE A 29 -45.52 -3.30 -36.98
C PHE A 29 -45.82 -2.30 -35.84
N TRP A 30 -45.97 -1.01 -36.13
CA TRP A 30 -46.34 0.01 -35.15
C TRP A 30 -47.85 0.26 -35.08
N LYS A 31 -48.62 -0.45 -35.89
CA LYS A 31 -50.07 -0.42 -35.87
C LYS A 31 -50.53 -1.40 -34.79
N VAL A 32 -50.99 -0.86 -33.67
CA VAL A 32 -51.53 -1.67 -32.57
C VAL A 32 -52.91 -2.16 -33.00
N ASP A 33 -52.97 -3.31 -33.66
CA ASP A 33 -54.24 -3.89 -34.12
C ASP A 33 -54.97 -4.61 -32.97
N ASN A 34 -54.25 -5.02 -31.91
CA ASN A 34 -54.82 -5.65 -30.71
C ASN A 34 -54.06 -5.28 -29.42
N ILE A 35 -54.71 -5.45 -28.25
CA ILE A 35 -54.12 -5.14 -26.93
C ILE A 35 -52.88 -6.01 -26.63
N HIS A 36 -52.78 -7.18 -27.23
CA HIS A 36 -51.63 -8.07 -27.12
C HIS A 36 -50.34 -7.41 -27.63
N ASP A 37 -50.39 -6.78 -28.80
CA ASP A 37 -49.23 -6.12 -29.42
C ASP A 37 -48.76 -4.91 -28.59
N LEU A 38 -49.69 -4.23 -27.91
CA LEU A 38 -49.37 -3.17 -26.96
C LEU A 38 -48.55 -3.72 -25.78
N PHE A 39 -48.94 -4.89 -25.24
CA PHE A 39 -48.19 -5.53 -24.15
C PHE A 39 -46.81 -6.03 -24.60
N GLU A 40 -46.67 -6.51 -25.84
CA GLU A 40 -45.36 -6.89 -26.38
C GLU A 40 -44.43 -5.67 -26.50
N MET A 41 -44.91 -4.54 -27.01
CA MET A 41 -44.12 -3.29 -27.06
C MET A 41 -43.72 -2.81 -25.66
N LEU A 42 -44.65 -2.82 -24.71
CA LEU A 42 -44.36 -2.45 -23.32
C LEU A 42 -43.34 -3.40 -22.68
N GLY A 43 -43.40 -4.70 -22.98
CA GLY A 43 -42.43 -5.69 -22.51
C GLY A 43 -41.00 -5.42 -23.01
N VAL A 44 -40.85 -5.03 -24.28
CA VAL A 44 -39.56 -4.62 -24.84
C VAL A 44 -39.03 -3.37 -24.14
N VAL A 45 -39.87 -2.34 -23.96
CA VAL A 45 -39.49 -1.10 -23.24
C VAL A 45 -39.07 -1.40 -21.80
N ALA A 46 -39.84 -2.22 -21.09
CA ALA A 46 -39.52 -2.63 -19.73
C ALA A 46 -38.17 -3.36 -19.65
N THR A 47 -37.87 -4.23 -20.62
CA THR A 47 -36.60 -4.98 -20.68
C THR A 47 -35.40 -4.04 -20.88
N ILE A 48 -35.53 -3.01 -21.74
CA ILE A 48 -34.46 -2.02 -21.96
C ILE A 48 -34.18 -1.21 -20.69
N ILE A 49 -35.25 -0.79 -19.99
CA ILE A 49 -35.14 -0.07 -18.72
C ILE A 49 -34.43 -0.96 -17.70
N ALA A 50 -34.87 -2.22 -17.55
CA ALA A 50 -34.27 -3.19 -16.64
C ALA A 50 -32.77 -3.40 -16.94
N ALA A 51 -32.40 -3.57 -18.20
CA ALA A 51 -31.00 -3.72 -18.61
C ALA A 51 -30.16 -2.46 -18.30
N SER A 52 -30.71 -1.27 -18.53
CA SER A 52 -30.04 0.01 -18.24
C SER A 52 -29.80 0.20 -16.73
N VAL A 53 -30.80 -0.16 -15.91
CA VAL A 53 -30.68 -0.16 -14.45
C VAL A 53 -29.64 -1.18 -14.00
N ALA A 54 -29.64 -2.39 -14.57
CA ALA A 54 -28.67 -3.44 -14.24
C ALA A 54 -27.22 -3.00 -14.54
N VAL A 55 -26.96 -2.36 -15.69
CA VAL A 55 -25.64 -1.82 -16.03
C VAL A 55 -25.22 -0.72 -15.05
N SER A 56 -26.16 0.17 -14.69
CA SER A 56 -25.89 1.26 -13.73
C SER A 56 -25.56 0.70 -12.34
N ALA A 57 -26.32 -0.30 -11.88
CA ALA A 57 -26.07 -0.99 -10.62
C ALA A 57 -24.72 -1.71 -10.62
N LEU A 58 -24.37 -2.41 -11.71
CA LEU A 58 -23.09 -3.10 -11.85
C LEU A 58 -21.91 -2.14 -11.77
N ASN A 59 -22.03 -0.96 -12.38
CA ASN A 59 -20.99 0.07 -12.32
C ASN A 59 -20.83 0.63 -10.90
N GLY A 60 -21.95 0.86 -10.19
CA GLY A 60 -21.92 1.24 -8.77
C GLY A 60 -21.23 0.19 -7.91
N TRP A 61 -21.54 -1.09 -8.12
CA TRP A 61 -20.89 -2.21 -7.42
C TRP A 61 -19.39 -2.28 -7.69
N LYS A 62 -18.95 -2.15 -8.94
CA LYS A 62 -17.52 -2.12 -9.28
C LYS A 62 -16.78 -1.00 -8.53
N GLY A 63 -17.39 0.18 -8.40
CA GLY A 63 -16.83 1.29 -7.63
C GLY A 63 -16.70 0.97 -6.14
N GLN A 64 -17.73 0.36 -5.55
CA GLN A 64 -17.70 -0.05 -4.14
C GLN A 64 -16.63 -1.11 -3.85
N PHE A 65 -16.43 -2.08 -4.75
CA PHE A 65 -15.37 -3.09 -4.62
C PHE A 65 -13.99 -2.45 -4.68
N ALA A 66 -13.76 -1.56 -5.65
CA ALA A 66 -12.47 -0.88 -5.78
C ALA A 66 -12.14 -0.01 -4.54
N HIS A 67 -13.14 0.68 -3.98
CA HIS A 67 -12.98 1.46 -2.76
C HIS A 67 -12.68 0.55 -1.55
N THR A 68 -13.45 -0.53 -1.39
CA THR A 68 -13.26 -1.49 -0.29
C THR A 68 -11.89 -2.16 -0.35
N GLU A 69 -11.45 -2.54 -1.55
CA GLU A 69 -10.12 -3.13 -1.77
C GLU A 69 -9.03 -2.13 -1.40
N LYS A 70 -9.10 -0.89 -1.89
CA LYS A 70 -8.13 0.16 -1.56
C LYS A 70 -8.08 0.44 -0.06
N TYR A 71 -9.23 0.57 0.59
CA TYR A 71 -9.32 0.80 2.03
C TYR A 71 -8.70 -0.35 2.82
N ARG A 72 -8.97 -1.60 2.43
CA ARG A 72 -8.35 -2.79 3.03
C ARG A 72 -6.83 -2.72 2.94
N LEU A 73 -6.28 -2.39 1.77
CA LEU A 73 -4.83 -2.28 1.56
C LEU A 73 -4.19 -1.19 2.43
N ILE A 74 -4.84 -0.03 2.56
CA ILE A 74 -4.37 1.07 3.42
C ILE A 74 -4.37 0.63 4.88
N ARG A 75 -5.44 -0.03 5.33
CA ARG A 75 -5.53 -0.54 6.70
C ARG A 75 -4.46 -1.60 6.99
N ASP A 76 -4.20 -2.50 6.05
CA ASP A 76 -3.19 -3.54 6.21
C ASP A 76 -1.77 -2.90 6.26
N PHE A 77 -1.50 -1.88 5.46
CA PHE A 77 -0.27 -1.08 5.53
C PHE A 77 -0.13 -0.32 6.87
N HIS A 78 -1.20 0.33 7.33
CA HIS A 78 -1.22 0.99 8.64
C HIS A 78 -0.93 0.00 9.78
N GLY A 79 -1.49 -1.22 9.70
CA GLY A 79 -1.15 -2.31 10.63
C GLY A 79 0.33 -2.68 10.59
N ALA A 80 0.93 -2.79 9.40
CA ALA A 80 2.36 -3.07 9.25
C ALA A 80 3.26 -1.96 9.82
N CYS A 81 2.82 -0.69 9.77
CA CYS A 81 3.55 0.43 10.36
C CYS A 81 3.74 0.31 11.88
N GLN A 82 2.85 -0.40 12.59
CA GLN A 82 3.01 -0.64 14.02
C GLN A 82 4.29 -1.44 14.33
N GLY A 83 4.73 -2.29 13.39
CA GLY A 83 5.97 -3.05 13.49
C GLY A 83 7.23 -2.22 13.21
N ALA A 84 7.12 -0.98 12.72
CA ALA A 84 8.27 -0.13 12.39
C ALA A 84 9.15 0.21 13.60
N TRP A 85 8.61 0.08 14.82
CA TRP A 85 9.40 0.18 16.05
C TRP A 85 10.54 -0.83 16.14
N ASN A 86 10.43 -1.99 15.49
CA ASN A 86 11.48 -3.01 15.54
C ASN A 86 12.79 -2.53 14.90
N GLY A 87 12.73 -1.63 13.91
CA GLY A 87 13.93 -0.98 13.35
C GLY A 87 14.63 -0.08 14.36
N TYR A 88 13.86 0.71 15.11
CA TYR A 88 14.38 1.53 16.21
C TYR A 88 15.04 0.65 17.28
N TRP A 89 14.35 -0.39 17.76
CA TRP A 89 14.86 -1.25 18.83
C TRP A 89 16.13 -2.02 18.42
N TYR A 90 16.16 -2.54 17.20
CA TYR A 90 17.36 -3.17 16.66
C TYR A 90 18.56 -2.22 16.66
N VAL A 91 18.37 -1.00 16.16
CA VAL A 91 19.44 -0.01 16.09
C VAL A 91 19.85 0.45 17.49
N SER A 92 18.88 0.73 18.37
CA SER A 92 19.13 1.16 19.74
C SER A 92 19.90 0.11 20.53
N HIS A 93 19.55 -1.17 20.38
CA HIS A 93 20.24 -2.25 21.08
C HIS A 93 21.67 -2.41 20.56
N GLY A 94 21.87 -2.34 19.23
CA GLY A 94 23.22 -2.40 18.64
C GLY A 94 24.13 -1.28 19.12
N PHE A 95 23.64 -0.04 19.21
CA PHE A 95 24.40 1.07 19.81
C PHE A 95 24.64 0.87 21.31
N GLY A 96 23.69 0.28 22.05
CA GLY A 96 23.87 -0.07 23.47
C GLY A 96 24.96 -1.11 23.74
N LEU A 97 25.25 -1.97 22.76
CA LEU A 97 26.27 -3.02 22.86
C LEU A 97 27.69 -2.54 22.52
N ILE A 98 27.87 -1.28 22.09
CA ILE A 98 29.16 -0.72 21.65
C ILE A 98 30.26 -0.86 22.70
N GLY A 99 29.97 -0.57 23.97
CA GLY A 99 30.94 -0.69 25.07
C GLY A 99 31.31 -2.15 25.41
N GLN A 100 30.62 -3.13 24.84
CA GLN A 100 30.92 -4.55 25.00
C GLN A 100 31.55 -5.16 23.74
N ALA A 101 31.46 -4.47 22.59
CA ALA A 101 31.96 -4.97 21.31
C ALA A 101 33.47 -5.21 21.31
N TRP A 102 34.27 -4.31 21.90
CA TRP A 102 35.70 -4.54 22.03
C TRP A 102 36.00 -5.77 22.90
N ARG A 103 35.33 -5.88 24.06
CA ARG A 103 35.57 -6.95 25.06
C ARG A 103 35.27 -8.34 24.52
N ASN A 104 34.41 -8.42 23.51
CA ASN A 104 34.02 -9.66 22.86
C ASN A 104 34.55 -9.78 21.42
N ARG A 105 35.58 -9.00 21.05
CA ARG A 105 36.09 -8.94 19.67
C ARG A 105 36.63 -10.27 19.13
N GLU A 106 37.05 -11.18 20.02
CA GLU A 106 37.56 -12.51 19.67
C GLU A 106 36.44 -13.52 19.37
N ASN A 107 35.20 -13.17 19.69
CA ASN A 107 34.03 -13.99 19.39
C ASN A 107 33.34 -13.46 18.12
N ASP A 108 33.49 -14.20 17.03
CA ASP A 108 33.01 -13.79 15.71
C ASP A 108 31.49 -13.67 15.60
N ASP A 109 30.75 -14.41 16.42
CA ASP A 109 29.29 -14.43 16.37
C ASP A 109 28.64 -13.66 17.52
N TRP A 110 29.41 -13.12 18.47
CA TRP A 110 28.88 -12.49 19.68
C TRP A 110 27.83 -11.42 19.38
N LEU A 111 28.16 -10.43 18.54
CA LEU A 111 27.23 -9.35 18.23
C LEU A 111 25.97 -9.86 17.50
N HIS A 112 26.14 -10.86 16.63
CA HIS A 112 25.01 -11.46 15.91
C HIS A 112 24.07 -12.19 16.88
N ASN A 113 24.63 -12.96 17.82
CA ASN A 113 23.88 -13.67 18.83
C ASN A 113 23.12 -12.71 19.76
N GLU A 114 23.76 -11.63 20.22
CA GLU A 114 23.11 -10.61 21.07
C GLU A 114 21.99 -9.87 20.34
N LEU A 115 22.13 -9.64 19.03
CA LEU A 115 21.12 -8.94 18.23
C LEU A 115 20.05 -9.85 17.64
N GLU A 116 20.13 -11.18 17.79
CA GLU A 116 19.33 -12.11 16.99
C GLU A 116 17.81 -11.91 17.15
N ILE A 117 17.36 -11.69 18.39
CA ILE A 117 15.94 -11.44 18.70
C ILE A 117 15.45 -10.17 17.97
N TYR A 118 16.22 -9.08 18.08
CA TYR A 118 15.86 -7.81 17.45
C TYR A 118 15.97 -7.85 15.93
N ARG A 119 16.98 -8.57 15.42
CA ARG A 119 17.19 -8.79 13.99
C ARG A 119 16.03 -9.54 13.38
N THR A 120 15.58 -10.61 14.02
CA THR A 120 14.43 -11.41 13.58
C THR A 120 13.16 -10.55 13.56
N ALA A 121 12.88 -9.82 14.64
CA ALA A 121 11.73 -8.90 14.70
C ALA A 121 11.79 -7.78 13.64
N LEU A 122 12.99 -7.25 13.35
CA LEU A 122 13.22 -6.30 12.26
C LEU A 122 12.93 -6.95 10.90
N VAL A 123 13.45 -8.13 10.60
CA VAL A 123 13.24 -8.81 9.32
C VAL A 123 11.76 -9.09 9.09
N GLU A 124 11.04 -9.57 10.10
CA GLU A 124 9.60 -9.85 10.02
C GLU A 124 8.80 -8.57 9.77
N SER A 125 9.01 -7.52 10.58
CA SER A 125 8.32 -6.23 10.41
C SER A 125 8.63 -5.57 9.07
N ARG A 126 9.89 -5.60 8.64
CA ARG A 126 10.34 -5.10 7.34
C ARG A 126 9.67 -5.82 6.19
N THR A 127 9.62 -7.15 6.23
CA THR A 127 8.98 -7.97 5.18
C THR A 127 7.49 -7.68 5.08
N SER A 128 6.83 -7.54 6.24
CA SER A 128 5.42 -7.16 6.31
C SER A 128 5.16 -5.78 5.70
N LEU A 129 5.99 -4.78 6.07
CA LEU A 129 5.89 -3.41 5.57
C LEU A 129 6.20 -3.32 4.08
N GLU A 130 7.26 -3.98 3.60
CA GLU A 130 7.64 -4.05 2.18
C GLU A 130 6.52 -4.65 1.33
N SER A 131 5.92 -5.74 1.81
CA SER A 131 4.81 -6.42 1.12
C SER A 131 3.59 -5.51 1.03
N ALA A 132 3.20 -4.87 2.13
CA ALA A 132 2.06 -3.96 2.17
C ALA A 132 2.30 -2.73 1.28
N PHE A 133 3.51 -2.15 1.33
CA PHE A 133 3.93 -1.04 0.47
C PHE A 133 3.82 -1.40 -1.01
N PHE A 134 4.35 -2.57 -1.40
CA PHE A 134 4.36 -3.00 -2.80
C PHE A 134 2.96 -3.15 -3.37
N VAL A 135 2.00 -3.64 -2.60
CA VAL A 135 0.60 -3.78 -3.06
C VAL A 135 -0.10 -2.42 -3.07
N LEU A 136 0.09 -1.60 -2.03
CA LEU A 136 -0.59 -0.32 -1.90
C LEU A 136 -0.15 0.69 -2.98
N LYS A 137 1.14 0.74 -3.34
CA LYS A 137 1.63 1.69 -4.36
C LYS A 137 0.95 1.52 -5.72
N HIS A 138 0.45 0.32 -6.05
CA HIS A 138 -0.28 0.08 -7.30
C HIS A 138 -1.70 0.65 -7.30
N HIS A 139 -2.21 1.03 -6.12
CA HIS A 139 -3.58 1.54 -5.91
C HIS A 139 -3.60 3.04 -5.53
N LEU A 140 -2.43 3.63 -5.31
CA LEU A 140 -2.23 5.07 -5.12
C LEU A 140 -1.83 5.73 -6.45
N SER A 141 -2.12 7.02 -6.56
CA SER A 141 -1.77 7.83 -7.73
C SER A 141 -1.58 9.29 -7.34
N GLY A 142 -0.86 10.03 -8.19
CA GLY A 142 -0.57 11.46 -7.97
C GLY A 142 0.20 11.70 -6.68
N ASP A 143 -0.10 12.83 -6.04
CA ASP A 143 0.60 13.33 -4.85
C ASP A 143 0.57 12.35 -3.68
N ASP A 144 -0.51 11.56 -3.52
CA ASP A 144 -0.61 10.56 -2.46
C ASP A 144 0.47 9.48 -2.63
N LEU A 145 0.74 9.04 -3.87
CA LEU A 145 1.77 8.02 -4.16
C LEU A 145 3.18 8.58 -3.95
N GLU A 146 3.42 9.81 -4.38
CA GLU A 146 4.72 10.46 -4.25
C GLU A 146 5.11 10.63 -2.78
N ARG A 147 4.25 11.30 -2.00
CA ARG A 147 4.46 11.49 -0.56
C ARG A 147 4.61 10.17 0.18
N PHE A 148 3.74 9.20 -0.12
CA PHE A 148 3.79 7.87 0.48
C PHE A 148 5.11 7.14 0.21
N SER A 149 5.60 7.21 -1.03
CA SER A 149 6.85 6.55 -1.43
C SER A 149 8.06 7.21 -0.77
N GLU A 150 8.06 8.54 -0.68
CA GLU A 150 9.12 9.31 -0.02
C GLU A 150 9.28 8.92 1.45
N VAL A 151 8.21 9.00 2.24
CA VAL A 151 8.28 8.68 3.68
C VAL A 151 8.65 7.22 3.94
N TYR A 152 8.17 6.31 3.09
CA TYR A 152 8.51 4.90 3.17
C TYR A 152 10.02 4.68 2.93
N HIS A 153 10.55 5.23 1.85
CA HIS A 153 11.96 5.08 1.52
C HIS A 153 12.87 5.75 2.55
N GLU A 154 12.46 6.91 3.09
CA GLU A 154 13.20 7.58 4.14
C GLU A 154 13.33 6.70 5.39
N TYR A 155 12.22 6.16 5.90
CA TYR A 155 12.26 5.22 7.03
C TYR A 155 13.17 4.02 6.76
N MET A 156 13.04 3.39 5.60
CA MET A 156 13.85 2.22 5.22
C MET A 156 15.34 2.55 5.13
N ASN A 157 15.69 3.73 4.63
CA ASN A 157 17.05 4.22 4.56
C ASN A 157 17.62 4.45 5.95
N GLN A 158 16.89 5.14 6.84
CA GLN A 158 17.35 5.43 8.18
C GLN A 158 17.66 4.16 9.00
N VAL A 159 16.79 3.15 8.93
CA VAL A 159 17.02 1.86 9.58
C VAL A 159 18.22 1.12 8.96
N SER A 160 18.33 1.13 7.63
CA SER A 160 19.45 0.48 6.93
C SER A 160 20.80 1.15 7.25
N PHE A 161 20.84 2.47 7.35
CA PHE A 161 22.03 3.21 7.77
C PHE A 161 22.40 2.88 9.22
N GLY A 162 21.44 2.86 10.14
CA GLY A 162 21.70 2.49 11.53
C GLY A 162 22.27 1.07 11.67
N SER A 163 21.69 0.10 10.97
CA SER A 163 22.22 -1.28 10.90
C SER A 163 23.67 -1.32 10.38
N SER A 164 23.93 -0.60 9.28
CA SER A 164 25.26 -0.54 8.68
C SER A 164 26.29 0.09 9.62
N GLU A 165 25.91 1.10 10.39
CA GLU A 165 26.78 1.79 11.35
C GLU A 165 27.19 0.88 12.50
N ILE A 166 26.27 0.08 13.02
CA ILE A 166 26.53 -0.92 14.08
C ILE A 166 27.52 -1.98 13.59
N ILE A 167 27.29 -2.51 12.38
CA ILE A 167 28.18 -3.51 11.77
C ILE A 167 29.57 -2.91 11.53
N ALA A 168 29.65 -1.72 10.95
CA ALA A 168 30.91 -1.05 10.68
C ALA A 168 31.71 -0.80 11.96
N TYR A 169 31.04 -0.41 13.04
CA TYR A 169 31.67 -0.21 14.34
C TYR A 169 32.25 -1.51 14.91
N ASN A 170 31.47 -2.58 14.90
CA ASN A 170 31.92 -3.89 15.38
C ASN A 170 33.13 -4.40 14.61
N THR A 171 33.10 -4.30 13.28
CA THR A 171 34.23 -4.65 12.41
C THR A 171 35.47 -3.82 12.75
N ARG A 172 35.30 -2.53 13.03
CA ARG A 172 36.41 -1.66 13.43
C ARG A 172 36.99 -2.08 14.78
N CYS A 173 36.16 -2.43 15.77
CA CYS A 173 36.62 -2.93 17.07
C CYS A 173 37.47 -4.20 16.94
N ARG A 174 37.12 -5.11 16.03
CA ARG A 174 37.91 -6.32 15.75
C ARG A 174 39.29 -6.01 15.17
N ALA A 175 39.41 -4.95 14.38
CA ALA A 175 40.67 -4.56 13.75
C ALA A 175 41.58 -3.74 14.68
N MET A 176 41.10 -3.30 15.85
CA MET A 176 41.86 -2.43 16.75
C MET A 176 42.75 -3.23 17.72
N ILE A 177 44.00 -2.77 17.88
CA ILE A 177 44.97 -3.34 18.83
C ILE A 177 44.58 -2.95 20.27
N ALA A 178 44.32 -1.66 20.50
CA ALA A 178 43.93 -1.09 21.80
C ALA A 178 42.43 -0.78 21.88
N GLU A 179 41.91 -0.58 23.09
CA GLU A 179 40.52 -0.20 23.31
C GLU A 179 40.26 1.27 22.92
N PRO A 180 39.24 1.56 22.08
CA PRO A 180 38.96 2.90 21.58
C PRO A 180 38.13 3.72 22.56
N VAL A 181 38.63 3.90 23.78
CA VAL A 181 37.90 4.55 24.88
C VAL A 181 37.53 5.99 24.53
N ASP A 182 38.39 6.67 23.78
CA ASP A 182 38.23 8.04 23.29
C ASP A 182 37.14 8.18 22.22
N LEU A 183 36.84 7.10 21.48
CA LEU A 183 35.83 7.13 20.42
C LEU A 183 34.44 6.77 20.90
N TYR A 184 34.29 6.12 22.07
CA TYR A 184 32.96 5.69 22.56
C TYR A 184 31.97 6.84 22.66
N GLY A 185 32.40 8.03 23.11
CA GLY A 185 31.53 9.21 23.19
C GLY A 185 31.00 9.64 21.83
N GLU A 186 31.88 9.75 20.82
CA GLU A 186 31.49 10.10 19.46
C GLU A 186 30.51 9.08 18.86
N TYR A 187 30.74 7.79 19.11
CA TYR A 187 29.86 6.73 18.63
C TYR A 187 28.48 6.74 19.31
N LEU A 188 28.42 7.03 20.61
CA LEU A 188 27.15 7.17 21.34
C LEU A 188 26.36 8.38 20.84
N ASP A 189 27.01 9.54 20.66
CA ASP A 189 26.37 10.73 20.10
C ASP A 189 25.83 10.48 18.69
N LYS A 190 26.60 9.75 17.88
CA LYS A 190 26.17 9.33 16.55
C LYS A 190 24.95 8.41 16.62
N GLY A 191 24.94 7.47 17.56
CA GLY A 191 23.82 6.57 17.82
C GLY A 191 22.54 7.32 18.21
N ILE A 192 22.64 8.28 19.14
CA ILE A 192 21.50 9.12 19.56
C ILE A 192 20.89 9.85 18.36
N LYS A 193 21.72 10.54 17.55
CA LYS A 193 21.25 11.23 16.34
C LYS A 193 20.59 10.29 15.34
N ARG A 194 21.13 9.07 15.17
CA ARG A 194 20.52 8.07 14.29
C ARG A 194 19.16 7.63 14.80
N LEU A 195 19.01 7.43 16.10
CA LEU A 195 17.74 7.05 16.72
C LEU A 195 16.67 8.15 16.57
N GLU A 196 17.05 9.41 16.73
CA GLU A 196 16.17 10.56 16.47
C GLU A 196 15.68 10.60 15.01
N LEU A 197 16.56 10.35 14.05
CA LEU A 197 16.20 10.29 12.63
C LEU A 197 15.26 9.13 12.32
N ILE A 198 15.50 7.95 12.91
CA ILE A 198 14.62 6.79 12.75
C ILE A 198 13.24 7.06 13.36
N ASP A 199 13.17 7.62 14.56
CA ASP A 199 11.89 7.92 15.21
C ASP A 199 11.09 8.97 14.42
N LYS A 200 11.76 10.01 13.92
CA LYS A 200 11.14 11.00 13.04
C LYS A 200 10.59 10.33 11.77
N ALA A 201 11.41 9.58 11.04
CA ALA A 201 11.00 8.94 9.79
C ALA A 201 9.87 7.92 10.01
N ARG A 202 9.90 7.18 11.13
CA ARG A 202 8.80 6.30 11.56
C ARG A 202 7.52 7.10 11.81
N THR A 203 7.62 8.23 12.51
CA THR A 203 6.47 9.08 12.83
C THR A 203 5.85 9.63 11.54
N ASP A 204 6.66 10.15 10.62
CA ASP A 204 6.22 10.65 9.31
C ASP A 204 5.54 9.54 8.48
N LEU A 205 6.05 8.30 8.57
CA LEU A 205 5.45 7.12 7.94
C LEU A 205 4.07 6.77 8.54
N CYS A 206 3.97 6.71 9.86
CA CYS A 206 2.72 6.44 10.58
C CYS A 206 1.68 7.53 10.32
N ASP A 207 2.06 8.81 10.41
CA ASP A 207 1.18 9.95 10.17
C ASP A 207 0.65 9.95 8.73
N THR A 208 1.48 9.55 7.77
CA THR A 208 1.06 9.40 6.37
C THR A 208 0.08 8.23 6.20
N ALA A 209 0.30 7.11 6.90
CA ALA A 209 -0.63 5.99 6.90
C ALA A 209 -1.99 6.39 7.50
N ASP A 210 -2.00 7.13 8.61
CA ASP A 210 -3.20 7.65 9.26
C ASP A 210 -3.96 8.63 8.37
N TYR A 211 -3.23 9.54 7.70
CA TYR A 211 -3.82 10.45 6.73
C TYR A 211 -4.50 9.69 5.59
N LEU A 212 -3.85 8.67 5.02
CA LEU A 212 -4.45 7.84 3.98
C LEU A 212 -5.67 7.10 4.51
N LEU A 213 -5.60 6.53 5.72
CA LEU A 213 -6.71 5.82 6.32
C LEU A 213 -7.93 6.73 6.51
N ALA A 214 -7.71 7.95 7.03
CA ALA A 214 -8.76 8.95 7.22
C ALA A 214 -9.35 9.43 5.88
N LYS A 215 -8.49 9.71 4.89
CA LYS A 215 -8.91 10.17 3.56
C LYS A 215 -9.77 9.16 2.83
N TYR A 216 -9.45 7.87 2.94
CA TYR A 216 -10.14 6.80 2.21
C TYR A 216 -11.19 6.05 3.05
N ALA A 217 -11.43 6.46 4.30
CA ALA A 217 -12.45 5.86 5.17
C ALA A 217 -13.89 6.04 4.66
N GLN A 218 -14.15 7.12 3.91
CA GLN A 218 -15.46 7.40 3.34
C GLN A 218 -15.44 7.17 1.82
N PRO A 219 -16.45 6.50 1.24
CA PRO A 219 -16.61 6.44 -0.21
C PRO A 219 -16.94 7.84 -0.74
N THR A 220 -16.02 8.42 -1.50
CA THR A 220 -16.19 9.68 -2.25
C THR A 220 -17.04 9.50 -3.49
#